data_AF-B2AY07-F1
#
_entry.id   AF-B2AY07-F1
#
_cell.length_a   1.000
_cell.length_b   1.000
_cell.length_c   1.000
_cell.angle_alpha   90.00
_cell.angle_beta   90.00
_cell.angle_gamma   90.00
#
_symmetry.space_group_name_H-M   'P 1'
#
loop_
_entity.id
_entity.type
_entity.pdbx_description
1 polymer ?
#
loop_
_entity_poly.entity_id
_entity_poly.type
_entity_poly.pdbx_seq_one_letter_code
_entity_poly.pdbx_strand_id
1 'polypeptide(L)'
;PITQQVSSHYDLLQNNLINNPLATCPANTALGMTINVDFRRGSVDSFIASGGAPSYSSDGVTFSVSRPGEAPQLSSLFYIMFGRVEVTMKAAPGAGIVSSLVLLSDTLDEIDFEWLGADDSEVQTNYFSKGQTTTYNRGQFNPAPNNQGEFITYIIDWTPQRIQWYVGGTLVRTLGYDEAEGQFPQTPMQVKFGA
;
A
#
# COMPACT_ATOMS: atom_id res chain seq x y z
N PRO A 1 -14.88 -12.35 -13.66
CA PRO A 1 -14.44 -11.27 -12.74
C PRO A 1 -12.97 -11.52 -12.42
N ILE A 2 -12.14 -10.50 -12.55
CA ILE A 2 -10.71 -10.59 -12.21
C ILE A 2 -10.57 -10.13 -10.77
N THR A 3 -9.81 -10.87 -9.95
CA THR A 3 -9.84 -10.72 -8.50
C THR A 3 -8.46 -10.65 -7.86
N GLN A 4 -8.22 -9.63 -7.02
CA GLN A 4 -7.11 -9.59 -6.06
C GLN A 4 -7.58 -10.16 -4.72
N GLN A 5 -6.76 -10.96 -4.03
CA GLN A 5 -7.05 -11.46 -2.68
C GLN A 5 -6.02 -10.94 -1.67
N VAL A 6 -6.47 -10.41 -0.54
CA VAL A 6 -5.60 -9.94 0.56
C VAL A 6 -5.94 -10.64 1.87
N SER A 7 -4.93 -11.24 2.47
CA SER A 7 -4.88 -11.69 3.86
C SER A 7 -3.81 -10.86 4.57
N SER A 8 -3.97 -10.45 5.83
CA SER A 8 -2.99 -9.52 6.41
C SER A 8 -2.59 -9.88 7.83
N HIS A 9 -1.29 -9.69 8.07
CA HIS A 9 -0.66 -9.50 9.36
C HIS A 9 0.08 -8.17 9.27
N TYR A 10 -0.22 -7.23 10.16
CA TYR A 10 0.45 -5.93 10.21
C TYR A 10 1.24 -5.86 11.52
N ASP A 11 2.50 -5.43 11.45
CA ASP A 11 3.34 -5.09 12.62
C ASP A 11 3.83 -3.65 12.45
N LEU A 12 3.08 -2.70 13.01
CA LEU A 12 3.40 -1.28 13.00
C LEU A 12 4.06 -0.89 14.33
N LEU A 13 5.35 -0.55 14.30
CA LEU A 13 6.06 0.12 15.38
C LEU A 13 5.99 1.64 15.15
N GLN A 14 5.47 2.41 16.11
CA GLN A 14 5.43 3.87 16.01
C GLN A 14 6.05 4.57 17.23
N ASN A 15 6.84 5.61 16.93
CA ASN A 15 7.32 6.62 17.85
C ASN A 15 6.50 7.92 17.68
N ASN A 16 6.30 8.62 18.80
CA ASN A 16 5.34 9.70 19.02
C ASN A 16 5.43 10.96 18.13
N LEU A 17 4.22 11.51 17.86
CA LEU A 17 3.79 12.93 17.66
C LEU A 17 4.45 13.78 16.56
N ILE A 18 3.66 14.33 15.62
CA ILE A 18 3.86 15.70 15.12
C ILE A 18 2.55 16.38 14.66
N ASN A 19 2.27 17.57 15.21
CA ASN A 19 1.32 18.58 14.73
C ASN A 19 1.93 19.36 13.55
N ASN A 20 1.19 19.60 12.46
CA ASN A 20 1.63 20.44 11.34
C ASN A 20 1.07 21.89 11.46
N PRO A 21 1.91 22.95 11.48
CA PRO A 21 1.48 24.34 11.61
C PRO A 21 1.12 25.07 10.30
N LEU A 22 0.97 24.39 9.15
CA LEU A 22 0.75 25.06 7.85
C LEU A 22 -0.41 24.45 7.02
N ALA A 23 -1.65 24.55 7.54
CA ALA A 23 -2.95 24.65 6.84
C ALA A 23 -4.09 24.41 7.85
N THR A 24 -5.27 25.01 7.62
CA THR A 24 -6.51 24.78 8.41
C THR A 24 -7.15 23.43 8.10
N CYS A 25 -6.37 22.37 8.02
CA CYS A 25 -6.86 21.02 7.82
C CYS A 25 -7.21 20.41 9.19
N PRO A 26 -8.30 19.63 9.30
CA PRO A 26 -8.50 18.79 10.47
C PRO A 26 -7.29 17.88 10.69
N ALA A 27 -6.94 17.63 11.95
CA ALA A 27 -5.87 16.70 12.27
C ALA A 27 -6.20 15.30 11.75
N ASN A 28 -5.21 14.62 11.17
CA ASN A 28 -5.36 13.22 10.79
C ASN A 28 -5.49 12.33 12.03
N THR A 29 -6.38 11.35 11.99
CA THR A 29 -6.51 10.36 13.07
C THR A 29 -5.31 9.42 13.03
N ALA A 30 -4.42 9.52 14.01
CA ALA A 30 -3.24 8.67 14.09
C ALA A 30 -3.60 7.26 14.59
N LEU A 31 -2.94 6.24 14.03
CA LEU A 31 -2.95 4.91 14.60
C LEU A 31 -1.93 4.82 15.76
N GLY A 32 -2.41 4.93 17.00
CA GLY A 32 -1.55 4.92 18.19
C GLY A 32 -1.12 3.54 18.69
N MET A 33 -1.30 2.48 17.90
CA MET A 33 -0.99 1.10 18.31
C MET A 33 -0.65 0.20 17.11
N THR A 34 -0.08 -0.96 17.38
CA THR A 34 -0.04 -2.05 16.40
C THR A 34 -1.42 -2.67 16.26
N ILE A 35 -1.88 -2.88 15.03
CA ILE A 35 -3.10 -3.65 14.73
C ILE A 35 -2.73 -4.86 13.90
N ASN A 36 -3.52 -5.93 13.95
CA ASN A 36 -3.40 -7.08 13.08
C ASN A 36 -4.82 -7.42 12.58
N VAL A 37 -5.03 -7.38 11.26
CA VAL A 37 -6.37 -7.51 10.66
C VAL A 37 -6.42 -8.78 9.83
N ASP A 38 -7.22 -9.74 10.29
CA ASP A 38 -7.47 -10.97 9.55
C ASP A 38 -8.74 -10.85 8.71
N PHE A 39 -8.60 -10.45 7.45
CA PHE A 39 -9.72 -10.32 6.51
C PHE A 39 -10.42 -11.64 6.18
N ARG A 40 -9.86 -12.80 6.56
CA ARG A 40 -10.56 -14.10 6.45
C ARG A 40 -11.74 -14.19 7.42
N ARG A 41 -11.79 -13.28 8.39
CA ARG A 41 -12.86 -13.16 9.39
C ARG A 41 -13.92 -12.11 9.02
N GLY A 42 -13.81 -11.50 7.84
CA GLY A 42 -14.74 -10.48 7.36
C GLY A 42 -14.17 -9.06 7.42
N SER A 43 -15.06 -8.08 7.25
CA SER A 43 -14.73 -6.66 7.33
C SER A 43 -14.37 -6.22 8.75
N VAL A 44 -13.67 -5.10 8.85
CA VAL A 44 -13.33 -4.44 10.12
C VAL A 44 -13.67 -2.96 10.07
N ASP A 45 -13.91 -2.34 11.23
CA ASP A 45 -14.28 -0.92 11.32
C ASP A 45 -13.10 0.04 11.08
N SER A 46 -11.88 -0.47 10.95
CA SER A 46 -10.68 0.35 10.74
C SER A 46 -10.40 0.67 9.27
N PHE A 47 -11.18 0.13 8.33
CA PHE A 47 -11.07 0.36 6.90
C PHE A 47 -12.45 0.68 6.29
N ILE A 48 -12.47 1.56 5.30
CA ILE A 48 -13.66 1.91 4.52
C ILE A 48 -13.50 1.50 3.06
N ALA A 49 -14.57 0.98 2.46
CA ALA A 49 -14.61 0.58 1.07
C ALA A 49 -15.07 1.72 0.15
N SER A 50 -14.52 1.76 -1.07
CA SER A 50 -14.98 2.63 -2.16
C SER A 50 -14.69 2.02 -3.53
N GLY A 51 -15.24 2.62 -4.60
CA GLY A 51 -15.00 2.19 -5.99
C GLY A 51 -15.56 0.81 -6.37
N GLY A 52 -16.29 0.17 -5.45
CA GLY A 52 -16.90 -1.15 -5.59
C GLY A 52 -17.23 -1.73 -4.21
N ALA A 53 -17.70 -2.97 -4.18
CA ALA A 53 -17.97 -3.69 -2.93
C ALA A 53 -17.00 -4.88 -2.80
N PRO A 54 -16.00 -4.80 -1.92
CA PRO A 54 -15.16 -5.95 -1.61
C PRO A 54 -15.99 -7.09 -1.02
N SER A 55 -15.60 -8.33 -1.33
CA SER A 55 -16.21 -9.52 -0.76
C SER A 55 -15.23 -10.22 0.18
N TYR A 56 -15.73 -10.98 1.15
CA TYR A 56 -14.92 -11.63 2.17
C TYR A 56 -15.20 -13.13 2.19
N SER A 57 -14.15 -13.93 2.32
CA SER A 57 -14.23 -15.39 2.37
C SER A 57 -13.11 -15.95 3.25
N SER A 58 -12.96 -17.28 3.29
CA SER A 58 -11.84 -17.94 3.97
C SER A 58 -10.46 -17.55 3.42
N ASP A 59 -10.40 -17.03 2.19
CA ASP A 59 -9.15 -16.59 1.54
C ASP A 59 -8.80 -15.12 1.84
N GLY A 60 -9.68 -14.40 2.55
CA GLY A 60 -9.51 -12.99 2.88
C GLY A 60 -10.50 -12.08 2.15
N VAL A 61 -10.10 -10.82 1.98
CA VAL A 61 -10.87 -9.83 1.21
C VAL A 61 -10.53 -9.93 -0.27
N THR A 62 -11.53 -9.81 -1.12
CA THR A 62 -11.41 -9.92 -2.58
C THR A 62 -11.91 -8.65 -3.28
N PHE A 63 -11.06 -8.09 -4.14
CA PHE A 63 -11.35 -6.92 -4.98
C PHE A 63 -11.59 -7.38 -6.40
N SER A 64 -12.82 -7.23 -6.90
CA SER A 64 -13.23 -7.74 -8.22
C SER A 64 -13.46 -6.61 -9.22
N VAL A 65 -12.70 -6.61 -10.32
CA VAL A 65 -12.96 -5.75 -11.48
C VAL A 65 -13.66 -6.60 -12.54
N SER A 66 -14.87 -6.21 -12.91
CA SER A 66 -15.72 -6.96 -13.84
C SER A 66 -16.18 -6.15 -15.05
N ARG A 67 -16.10 -4.83 -14.99
CA ARG A 67 -16.45 -3.91 -16.07
C ARG A 67 -15.65 -2.60 -15.95
N PRO A 68 -15.55 -1.82 -17.05
CA PRO A 68 -14.89 -0.53 -17.02
C PRO A 68 -15.43 0.40 -15.94
N GLY A 69 -14.51 1.10 -15.24
CA GLY A 69 -14.84 2.07 -14.20
C GLY A 69 -15.00 1.49 -12.79
N GLU A 70 -14.92 0.17 -12.61
CA GLU A 70 -14.78 -0.44 -11.28
C GLU A 70 -13.33 -0.30 -10.79
N ALA A 71 -13.17 0.15 -9.55
CA ALA A 71 -11.88 0.31 -8.87
C ALA A 71 -12.05 0.00 -7.36
N PRO A 72 -12.49 -1.23 -7.00
CA PRO A 72 -12.75 -1.60 -5.62
C PRO A 72 -11.50 -1.47 -4.76
N GLN A 73 -11.61 -0.74 -3.65
CA GLN A 73 -10.50 -0.49 -2.73
C GLN A 73 -10.96 -0.50 -1.27
N LEU A 74 -10.02 -0.74 -0.37
CA LEU A 74 -10.12 -0.42 1.05
C LEU A 74 -9.11 0.69 1.40
N SER A 75 -9.51 1.61 2.28
CA SER A 75 -8.65 2.67 2.81
C SER A 75 -8.77 2.73 4.33
N SER A 76 -7.64 2.84 5.04
CA SER A 76 -7.65 2.95 6.49
C SER A 76 -8.33 4.24 6.94
N LEU A 77 -9.11 4.18 8.02
CA LEU A 77 -9.66 5.38 8.67
C LEU A 77 -8.62 6.13 9.51
N PHE A 78 -7.46 5.51 9.71
CA PHE A 78 -6.31 6.06 10.43
C PHE A 78 -5.16 6.37 9.47
N TYR A 79 -4.20 7.15 9.96
CA TYR A 79 -2.93 7.45 9.32
C TYR A 79 -1.79 6.86 10.13
N ILE A 80 -0.71 6.52 9.44
CA ILE A 80 0.57 6.15 10.03
C ILE A 80 1.63 7.19 9.68
N MET A 81 2.54 7.47 10.60
CA MET A 81 3.73 8.27 10.37
C MET A 81 4.94 7.42 10.69
N PHE A 82 5.66 7.01 9.64
CA PHE A 82 6.66 5.95 9.71
C PHE A 82 6.08 4.62 10.25
N GLY A 83 6.95 3.62 10.37
CA GLY A 83 6.60 2.28 10.80
C GLY A 83 6.69 1.27 9.66
N ARG A 84 5.92 0.19 9.76
CA ARG A 84 5.99 -0.95 8.85
C ARG A 84 4.60 -1.43 8.47
N VAL A 85 4.33 -1.49 7.17
CA VAL A 85 3.08 -2.05 6.62
C VAL A 85 3.39 -3.37 5.95
N GLU A 86 2.65 -4.40 6.32
CA GLU A 86 2.84 -5.75 5.81
C GLU A 86 1.48 -6.29 5.32
N VAL A 87 1.45 -6.82 4.09
CA VAL A 87 0.25 -7.41 3.48
C VAL A 87 0.61 -8.76 2.85
N THR A 88 -0.26 -9.76 2.98
CA THR A 88 -0.08 -11.07 2.34
C THR A 88 -1.15 -11.26 1.28
N MET A 89 -0.80 -11.10 0.02
CA MET A 89 -1.77 -11.00 -1.07
C MET A 89 -1.41 -11.82 -2.29
N LYS A 90 -2.42 -12.06 -3.11
CA LYS A 90 -2.33 -12.60 -4.47
C LYS A 90 -2.87 -11.55 -5.43
N ALA A 91 -2.05 -11.13 -6.38
CA ALA A 91 -2.38 -10.11 -7.38
C ALA A 91 -3.44 -10.61 -8.37
N ALA A 92 -4.22 -9.69 -8.91
CA ALA A 92 -5.26 -10.01 -9.87
C ALA A 92 -4.68 -10.23 -11.29
N PRO A 93 -4.98 -11.34 -11.97
CA PRO A 93 -4.50 -11.61 -13.33
C PRO A 93 -5.36 -10.91 -14.39
N GLY A 94 -4.76 -10.51 -15.52
CA GLY A 94 -5.46 -9.98 -16.68
C GLY A 94 -4.89 -8.67 -17.20
N ALA A 95 -4.76 -8.56 -18.52
CA ALA A 95 -4.20 -7.37 -19.16
C ALA A 95 -5.03 -6.12 -18.85
N GLY A 96 -4.33 -5.06 -18.41
CA GLY A 96 -4.95 -3.78 -18.04
C GLY A 96 -5.53 -3.72 -16.62
N ILE A 97 -5.39 -4.77 -15.82
CA ILE A 97 -5.71 -4.75 -14.39
C ILE A 97 -4.45 -4.42 -13.59
N VAL A 98 -4.61 -3.57 -12.57
CA VAL A 98 -3.53 -3.21 -11.64
C VAL A 98 -4.00 -3.54 -10.25
N SER A 99 -3.29 -4.41 -9.53
CA SER A 99 -3.45 -4.51 -8.08
C SER A 99 -2.53 -3.48 -7.42
N SER A 100 -2.91 -2.93 -6.27
CA SER A 100 -2.14 -1.88 -5.60
C SER A 100 -2.12 -2.02 -4.07
N LEU A 101 -1.00 -1.62 -3.48
CA LEU A 101 -0.84 -1.24 -2.07
C LEU A 101 -0.20 0.13 -2.06
N VAL A 102 -0.89 1.12 -1.49
CA VAL A 102 -0.47 2.52 -1.52
C VAL A 102 -0.52 3.10 -0.10
N LEU A 103 0.59 3.68 0.34
CA LEU A 103 0.61 4.63 1.43
C LEU A 103 0.48 6.02 0.82
N LEU A 104 -0.57 6.77 1.17
CA LEU A 104 -0.83 8.10 0.60
C LEU A 104 -1.21 9.11 1.68
N SER A 105 -0.52 10.25 1.69
CA SER A 105 -0.79 11.38 2.57
C SER A 105 -1.74 12.40 1.95
N ASP A 106 -2.31 13.27 2.78
CA ASP A 106 -3.11 14.40 2.32
C ASP A 106 -2.30 15.43 1.53
N THR A 107 -0.98 15.44 1.71
CA THR A 107 -0.07 16.30 0.94
C THR A 107 0.45 15.63 -0.32
N LEU A 108 0.04 14.38 -0.62
CA LEU A 108 0.47 13.59 -1.79
C LEU A 108 1.94 13.10 -1.75
N ASP A 109 2.51 12.95 -0.56
CA ASP A 109 3.57 11.96 -0.36
C ASP A 109 2.97 10.55 -0.51
N GLU A 110 3.68 9.68 -1.24
CA GLU A 110 3.22 8.35 -1.64
C GLU A 110 4.36 7.32 -1.60
N ILE A 111 4.03 6.09 -1.18
CA ILE A 111 4.89 4.91 -1.27
C ILE A 111 4.00 3.74 -1.70
N ASP A 112 4.36 3.03 -2.76
CA ASP A 112 3.48 2.00 -3.31
C ASP A 112 4.19 0.72 -3.78
N PHE A 113 3.36 -0.31 -3.93
CA PHE A 113 3.57 -1.45 -4.79
C PHE A 113 2.43 -1.51 -5.82
N GLU A 114 2.77 -1.76 -7.08
CA GLU A 114 1.82 -1.99 -8.17
C GLU A 114 2.12 -3.32 -8.88
N TRP A 115 1.10 -4.16 -9.04
CA TRP A 115 1.20 -5.42 -9.80
C TRP A 115 0.37 -5.31 -11.07
N LEU A 116 1.01 -5.55 -12.21
CA LEU A 116 0.33 -5.58 -13.49
C LEU A 116 -0.25 -6.97 -13.71
N GLY A 117 -1.55 -7.08 -13.94
CA GLY A 117 -2.19 -8.39 -14.19
C GLY A 117 -1.70 -9.08 -15.48
N ALA A 118 -0.96 -8.37 -16.34
CA ALA A 118 -0.31 -8.95 -17.50
C ALA A 118 1.02 -9.69 -17.18
N ASP A 119 1.57 -9.52 -15.98
CA ASP A 119 2.87 -10.06 -15.58
C ASP A 119 2.80 -10.65 -14.16
N ASP A 120 3.05 -11.95 -14.04
CA ASP A 120 3.02 -12.68 -12.77
C ASP A 120 4.42 -12.81 -12.13
N SER A 121 5.44 -12.19 -12.72
CA SER A 121 6.84 -12.40 -12.38
C SER A 121 7.49 -11.25 -11.61
N GLU A 122 6.90 -10.06 -11.65
CA GLU A 122 7.46 -8.85 -11.06
C GLU A 122 6.40 -7.96 -10.36
N VAL A 123 6.88 -7.05 -9.53
CA VAL A 123 6.11 -5.98 -8.90
C VAL A 123 6.83 -4.66 -9.09
N GLN A 124 6.09 -3.61 -9.43
CA GLN A 124 6.62 -2.26 -9.46
C GLN A 124 6.59 -1.66 -8.04
N THR A 125 7.65 -0.96 -7.67
CA THR A 125 7.71 -0.10 -6.49
C THR A 125 7.85 1.33 -6.95
N ASN A 126 7.16 2.25 -6.29
CA ASN A 126 7.25 3.66 -6.61
C ASN A 126 7.14 4.52 -5.35
N TYR A 127 7.46 5.80 -5.51
CA TYR A 127 7.26 6.80 -4.49
C TYR A 127 7.03 8.16 -5.13
N PHE A 128 6.29 9.01 -4.43
CA PHE A 128 6.11 10.42 -4.80
C PHE A 128 6.27 11.29 -3.56
N SER A 129 6.74 12.52 -3.77
CA SER A 129 6.73 13.56 -2.74
C SER A 129 5.87 14.70 -3.21
N LYS A 130 4.89 15.05 -2.39
CA LYS A 130 4.00 16.20 -2.58
C LYS A 130 3.34 16.28 -3.95
N GLY A 131 3.00 15.13 -4.53
CA GLY A 131 2.34 15.01 -5.84
C GLY A 131 3.19 15.49 -7.02
N GLN A 132 4.50 15.68 -6.84
CA GLN A 132 5.37 16.11 -7.93
C GLN A 132 5.59 14.97 -8.91
N THR A 133 5.19 15.13 -10.17
CA THR A 133 5.33 14.11 -11.24
C THR A 133 6.31 14.50 -12.34
N THR A 134 7.16 15.50 -12.08
CA THR A 134 8.05 16.12 -13.07
C THR A 134 9.14 15.18 -13.61
N THR A 135 9.48 14.11 -12.87
CA THR A 135 10.44 13.08 -13.28
C THR A 135 9.83 11.68 -13.17
N TYR A 136 10.19 10.81 -14.11
CA TYR A 136 9.72 9.42 -14.20
C TYR A 136 10.76 8.40 -13.69
N ASN A 137 11.69 8.83 -12.84
CA ASN A 137 12.85 8.04 -12.38
C ASN A 137 12.60 7.24 -11.09
N ARG A 138 11.36 7.21 -10.59
CA ARG A 138 11.04 6.68 -9.26
C ARG A 138 10.49 5.26 -9.27
N GLY A 139 9.91 4.82 -10.39
CA GLY A 139 9.44 3.46 -10.57
C GLY A 139 10.60 2.47 -10.75
N GLN A 140 10.56 1.36 -10.03
CA GLN A 140 11.48 0.23 -10.22
C GLN A 140 10.73 -1.09 -10.16
N PHE A 141 10.96 -1.96 -11.15
CA PHE A 141 10.45 -3.32 -11.15
C PHE A 141 11.36 -4.24 -10.34
N ASN A 142 10.75 -5.13 -9.57
CA ASN A 142 11.42 -6.05 -8.67
C ASN A 142 10.87 -7.47 -8.83
N PRO A 143 11.70 -8.52 -8.68
CA PRO A 143 11.21 -9.90 -8.76
C PRO A 143 10.12 -10.21 -7.74
N ALA A 144 9.02 -10.79 -8.22
CA ALA A 144 7.90 -11.30 -7.43
C ALA A 144 7.23 -12.47 -8.18
N PRO A 145 7.93 -13.60 -8.34
CA PRO A 145 7.46 -14.71 -9.17
C PRO A 145 6.17 -15.33 -8.61
N ASN A 146 5.28 -15.76 -9.52
CA ASN A 146 4.01 -16.41 -9.20
C ASN A 146 3.05 -15.54 -8.37
N ASN A 147 3.15 -14.20 -8.45
CA ASN A 147 2.37 -13.29 -7.61
C ASN A 147 0.85 -13.34 -7.85
N GLN A 148 0.40 -13.90 -8.97
CA GLN A 148 -1.01 -14.16 -9.30
C GLN A 148 -1.47 -15.56 -8.90
N GLY A 149 -0.55 -16.48 -8.61
CA GLY A 149 -0.81 -17.88 -8.30
C GLY A 149 -0.75 -18.22 -6.81
N GLU A 150 0.00 -17.44 -6.02
CA GLU A 150 0.17 -17.68 -4.58
C GLU A 150 0.04 -16.41 -3.73
N PHE A 151 -0.15 -16.60 -2.43
CA PHE A 151 -0.11 -15.51 -1.47
C PHE A 151 1.33 -15.20 -1.10
N ILE A 152 1.76 -13.97 -1.39
CA ILE A 152 3.11 -13.47 -1.07
C ILE A 152 2.98 -12.33 -0.06
N THR A 153 3.89 -12.30 0.90
CA THR A 153 4.00 -11.20 1.86
C THR A 153 4.84 -10.06 1.29
N TYR A 154 4.26 -8.86 1.25
CA TYR A 154 4.89 -7.63 0.82
C TYR A 154 4.96 -6.65 1.98
N ILE A 155 6.12 -6.00 2.13
CA ILE A 155 6.37 -5.12 3.27
C ILE A 155 6.94 -3.80 2.78
N ILE A 156 6.41 -2.71 3.31
CA ILE A 156 7.03 -1.38 3.32
C ILE A 156 7.53 -1.10 4.74
N ASP A 157 8.84 -0.98 4.94
CA ASP A 157 9.47 -0.47 6.17
C ASP A 157 9.90 0.98 5.93
N TRP A 158 9.26 1.92 6.63
CA TRP A 158 9.40 3.34 6.39
C TRP A 158 9.84 4.05 7.68
N THR A 159 10.98 4.72 7.59
CA THR A 159 11.58 5.50 8.68
C THR A 159 11.93 6.89 8.17
N PRO A 160 12.26 7.86 9.04
CA PRO A 160 12.71 9.17 8.58
C PRO A 160 14.00 9.12 7.75
N GLN A 161 14.76 8.02 7.80
CA GLN A 161 16.05 7.90 7.11
C GLN A 161 15.99 7.04 5.83
N ARG A 162 15.01 6.16 5.70
CA ARG A 162 14.91 5.22 4.57
C ARG A 162 13.51 4.65 4.39
N ILE A 163 13.24 4.18 3.18
CA ILE A 163 12.14 3.28 2.84
C ILE A 163 12.74 1.98 2.31
N GLN A 164 12.23 0.84 2.74
CA GLN A 164 12.63 -0.47 2.27
C GLN A 164 11.40 -1.29 1.84
N TRP A 165 11.50 -1.91 0.67
CA TRP A 165 10.46 -2.77 0.12
C TRP A 165 10.93 -4.22 0.17
N TYR A 166 10.08 -5.11 0.66
CA TYR A 166 10.35 -6.54 0.70
C TYR A 166 9.28 -7.33 -0.05
N VAL A 167 9.71 -8.40 -0.71
CA VAL A 167 8.88 -9.39 -1.39
C VAL A 167 9.22 -10.77 -0.85
N GLY A 168 8.25 -11.47 -0.25
CA GLY A 168 8.46 -12.81 0.31
C GLY A 168 9.58 -12.87 1.36
N GLY A 169 9.75 -11.79 2.13
CA GLY A 169 10.84 -11.64 3.11
C GLY A 169 12.20 -11.23 2.53
N THR A 170 12.34 -11.10 1.21
CA THR A 170 13.57 -10.62 0.55
C THR A 170 13.52 -9.10 0.36
N LEU A 171 14.55 -8.39 0.79
CA LEU A 171 14.71 -6.96 0.52
C LEU A 171 14.99 -6.76 -0.98
N VAL A 172 14.10 -6.05 -1.68
CA VAL A 172 14.24 -5.82 -3.13
C VAL A 172 14.65 -4.39 -3.45
N ARG A 173 14.30 -3.43 -2.61
CA ARG A 173 14.64 -2.02 -2.82
C ARG A 173 14.87 -1.28 -1.51
N THR A 174 15.82 -0.36 -1.50
CA THR A 174 16.01 0.66 -0.46
C THR A 174 16.04 2.04 -1.13
N LEU A 175 15.40 3.02 -0.50
CA LEU A 175 15.52 4.44 -0.82
C LEU A 175 15.99 5.16 0.44
N GLY A 176 17.20 5.71 0.43
CA GLY A 176 17.70 6.59 1.48
C GLY A 176 17.11 8.00 1.39
N TYR A 177 17.02 8.70 2.52
CA TYR A 177 16.54 10.08 2.58
C TYR A 177 17.33 11.01 1.63
N ASP A 178 18.67 10.93 1.65
CA ASP A 178 19.52 11.78 0.83
C ASP A 178 19.44 11.42 -0.68
N GLU A 179 19.21 10.14 -0.99
CA GLU A 179 19.05 9.65 -2.36
C GLU A 179 17.74 10.12 -3.01
N ALA A 180 16.76 10.51 -2.20
CA ALA A 180 15.51 11.06 -2.69
C ALA A 180 15.62 12.52 -3.14
N GLU A 181 16.78 13.17 -3.00
CA GLU A 181 17.03 14.54 -3.50
C GLU A 181 15.98 15.57 -3.05
N GLY A 182 15.54 15.47 -1.78
CA GLY A 182 14.50 16.33 -1.21
C GLY A 182 13.06 15.91 -1.53
N GLN A 183 12.88 14.77 -2.19
CA GLN A 183 11.58 14.16 -2.52
C GLN A 183 11.26 12.93 -1.65
N PHE A 184 11.74 12.91 -0.40
CA PHE A 184 11.48 11.79 0.50
C PHE A 184 10.07 11.88 1.12
N PRO A 185 9.23 10.83 1.02
CA PRO A 185 7.92 10.75 1.70
C PRO A 185 8.08 10.86 3.22
N GLN A 186 7.45 11.88 3.81
CA GLN A 186 7.68 12.25 5.21
C GLN A 186 6.47 12.93 5.88
N THR A 187 5.26 12.68 5.38
CA THR A 187 4.01 13.12 6.02
C THR A 187 3.10 11.92 6.33
N PRO A 188 2.20 12.01 7.32
CA PRO A 188 1.36 10.87 7.70
C PRO A 188 0.53 10.35 6.51
N MET A 189 0.44 9.02 6.37
CA MET A 189 -0.19 8.34 5.24
C MET A 189 -1.30 7.38 5.66
N GLN A 190 -2.39 7.33 4.90
CA GLN A 190 -3.35 6.23 4.97
C GLN A 190 -2.77 5.01 4.26
N VAL A 191 -3.18 3.82 4.70
CA VAL A 191 -2.95 2.56 3.99
C VAL A 191 -4.14 2.30 3.07
N LYS A 192 -3.87 2.09 1.78
CA LYS A 192 -4.88 1.80 0.76
C LYS A 192 -4.48 0.57 -0.03
N PHE A 193 -5.44 -0.27 -0.40
CA PHE A 193 -5.20 -1.42 -1.28
C PHE A 193 -6.46 -1.78 -2.04
N GLY A 194 -6.29 -2.24 -3.28
CA GLY A 194 -7.38 -2.54 -4.20
C GLY A 194 -6.92 -2.87 -5.61
N ALA A 195 -7.89 -3.00 -6.52
CA ALA A 195 -7.69 -3.36 -7.93
C ALA A 195 -8.50 -2.49 -8.87
#